data_AF-A0A0F2NJN6-F1
#
_entry.id   AF-A0A0F2NJN6-F1
#
_cell.length_a   1.000
_cell.length_b   1.000
_cell.length_c   1.000
_cell.angle_alpha   90.00
_cell.angle_beta   90.00
_cell.angle_gamma   90.00
#
_symmetry.space_group_name_H-M   'P 1'
#
loop_
_entity.id
_entity.type
_entity.pdbx_description
1 polymer ?
#
loop_
_entity_poly.entity_id
_entity_poly.type
_entity_poly.pdbx_seq_one_letter_code
_entity_poly.pdbx_strand_id
1 'polypeptide(L)'
;MNVLLTYRKRNITQTDLSFILKVIDEYRSEGRSAISRRLCEAWDWRQTNGQLKDGVCRGLLLQLERTQLITLPPRIIDNNNNSLRRRITPATFDFQPTPLTVSLSDLAPIELRQVRRTPEEKLFNALIRQYHYLGYCQPVGEHLKYLVYAGDKLLACFSFSSAPYAIDCRDNFLGWSSEARERNRHLLAYNSRFLILPWVRIPHLASHLLSRISKTISLDWQRVYHH
;
A
#
# COMPACT_ATOMS: atom_id res chain seq x y z
N MET A 1 -11.18 30.97 15.95
CA MET A 1 -11.42 29.64 16.55
C MET A 1 -10.11 29.16 17.16
N ASN A 2 -10.09 28.80 18.45
CA ASN A 2 -8.89 28.29 19.11
C ASN A 2 -8.62 26.85 18.66
N VAL A 3 -7.45 26.61 18.04
CA VAL A 3 -7.02 25.30 17.55
C VAL A 3 -6.23 24.63 18.67
N LEU A 4 -6.73 23.49 19.14
CA LEU A 4 -6.13 22.73 20.25
C LEU A 4 -5.03 21.76 19.76
N LEU A 5 -5.22 21.18 18.58
CA LEU A 5 -4.28 20.24 17.97
C LEU A 5 -4.41 20.29 16.45
N THR A 6 -3.28 20.23 15.74
CA THR A 6 -3.28 19.95 14.30
C THR A 6 -2.75 18.54 14.05
N TYR A 7 -3.55 17.71 13.38
CA TYR A 7 -3.17 16.35 13.00
C TYR A 7 -3.31 16.15 11.49
N ARG A 8 -2.19 15.91 10.80
CA ARG A 8 -2.15 15.72 9.34
C ARG A 8 -2.95 16.80 8.58
N LYS A 9 -2.69 18.07 8.91
CA LYS A 9 -3.34 19.26 8.34
C LYS A 9 -4.82 19.46 8.71
N ARG A 10 -5.41 18.60 9.55
CA ARG A 10 -6.72 18.86 10.17
C ARG A 10 -6.51 19.57 11.49
N ASN A 11 -7.12 20.75 11.63
CA ASN A 11 -7.20 21.46 12.90
C ASN A 11 -8.35 20.90 13.73
N ILE A 12 -8.10 20.67 15.02
CA ILE A 12 -9.09 20.24 16.00
C ILE A 12 -9.36 21.42 16.92
N THR A 13 -10.60 21.87 16.93
CA THR A 13 -11.09 22.97 17.75
C THR A 13 -11.70 22.46 19.04
N GLN A 14 -12.08 23.37 19.95
CA GLN A 14 -12.85 23.01 21.14
C GLN A 14 -14.18 22.33 20.79
N THR A 15 -14.87 22.78 19.74
CA THR A 15 -16.13 22.20 19.28
C THR A 15 -15.93 20.77 18.79
N ASP A 16 -14.87 20.52 18.01
CA ASP A 16 -14.51 19.17 17.57
C ASP A 16 -14.20 18.27 18.77
N LEU A 17 -13.47 18.78 19.77
CA LEU A 17 -13.12 18.02 20.97
C LEU A 17 -14.37 17.61 21.76
N SER A 18 -15.31 18.54 21.98
CA SER A 18 -16.58 18.24 22.65
C SER A 18 -17.39 17.18 21.90
N PHE A 19 -17.42 17.25 20.57
CA PHE A 19 -18.07 16.23 19.74
C PHE A 19 -17.38 14.87 19.85
N ILE A 20 -16.04 14.83 19.80
CA ILE A 20 -15.27 13.60 19.98
C ILE A 20 -15.56 12.95 21.34
N LEU A 21 -15.59 13.74 22.41
CA LEU A 21 -15.90 13.24 23.76
C LEU A 21 -17.29 12.62 23.83
N LYS A 22 -18.31 13.27 23.23
CA LYS A 22 -19.66 12.72 23.13
C LYS A 22 -19.69 11.36 22.43
N VAL A 23 -19.04 11.25 21.27
CA VAL A 23 -19.00 9.99 20.51
C VAL A 23 -18.21 8.90 21.26
N ILE A 24 -17.16 9.26 21.99
CA ILE A 24 -16.43 8.31 22.83
C ILE A 24 -17.31 7.76 23.95
N ASP A 25 -18.10 8.63 24.60
CA ASP A 25 -18.97 8.23 25.70
C ASP A 25 -20.11 7.31 25.21
N GLU A 26 -20.79 7.72 24.15
CA GLU A 26 -21.93 6.99 23.57
C GLU A 26 -21.53 5.59 23.06
N TYR A 27 -20.33 5.47 22.47
CA TYR A 27 -19.88 4.22 21.83
C TYR A 27 -18.69 3.57 22.55
N ARG A 28 -18.53 3.87 23.85
CA ARG A 28 -17.38 3.42 24.67
C ARG A 28 -17.21 1.91 24.65
N SER A 29 -18.32 1.18 24.78
CA SER A 29 -18.36 -0.29 24.86
C SER A 29 -18.03 -0.99 23.53
N GLU A 30 -18.25 -0.33 22.40
CA GLU A 30 -17.99 -0.87 21.05
C GLU A 30 -16.52 -0.74 20.63
N GLY A 31 -15.74 0.03 21.39
CA GLY A 31 -14.30 0.13 21.25
C GLY A 31 -13.80 1.09 20.17
N ARG A 32 -12.48 1.29 20.17
CA ARG A 32 -11.80 2.37 19.44
C ARG A 32 -12.05 2.35 17.91
N SER A 33 -12.19 1.18 17.30
CA SER A 33 -12.45 1.06 15.85
C SER A 33 -13.86 1.51 15.47
N ALA A 34 -14.85 1.24 16.32
CA ALA A 34 -16.23 1.65 16.08
C ALA A 34 -16.37 3.17 16.24
N ILE A 35 -15.79 3.71 17.31
CA ILE A 35 -15.70 5.17 17.55
C ILE A 35 -15.08 5.90 16.35
N SER A 36 -13.95 5.42 15.82
CA SER A 36 -13.31 6.07 14.67
C SER A 36 -14.15 6.04 13.39
N ARG A 37 -14.93 4.97 13.15
CA ARG A 37 -15.80 4.90 11.98
C ARG A 37 -16.92 5.91 12.08
N ARG A 38 -17.57 6.01 13.24
CA ARG A 38 -18.65 6.98 13.49
C ARG A 38 -18.19 8.43 13.38
N LEU A 39 -17.01 8.74 13.92
CA LEU A 39 -16.41 10.06 13.74
C LEU A 39 -16.15 10.35 12.26
N CYS A 40 -15.62 9.39 11.52
CA CYS A 40 -15.43 9.55 10.08
C CYS A 40 -16.75 9.69 9.32
N GLU A 41 -17.82 8.99 9.70
CA GLU A 41 -19.14 9.13 9.08
C GLU A 41 -19.74 10.52 9.37
N ALA A 42 -19.73 10.95 10.63
CA ALA A 42 -20.29 12.24 11.03
C ALA A 42 -19.56 13.45 10.41
N TRP A 43 -18.24 13.33 10.21
CA TRP A 43 -17.45 14.37 9.55
C TRP A 43 -17.36 14.21 8.03
N ASP A 44 -18.03 13.20 7.47
CA ASP A 44 -17.83 12.73 6.09
C ASP A 44 -16.32 12.61 5.71
N TRP A 45 -15.52 12.15 6.67
CA TRP A 45 -14.07 12.08 6.54
C TRP A 45 -13.65 10.84 5.74
N ARG A 46 -13.73 10.97 4.42
CA ARG A 46 -13.49 9.90 3.45
C ARG A 46 -12.24 10.14 2.61
N GLN A 47 -11.74 9.05 2.02
CA GLN A 47 -10.78 9.04 0.93
C GLN A 47 -11.50 9.37 -0.40
N THR A 48 -10.74 9.64 -1.45
CA THR A 48 -11.29 9.87 -2.81
C THR A 48 -12.09 8.67 -3.32
N ASN A 49 -11.70 7.47 -2.95
CA ASN A 49 -12.41 6.22 -3.23
C ASN A 49 -13.66 5.97 -2.34
N GLY A 50 -14.08 6.94 -1.52
CA GLY A 50 -15.26 6.83 -0.65
C GLY A 50 -15.07 6.06 0.66
N GLN A 51 -13.94 5.35 0.83
CA GLN A 51 -13.65 4.65 2.09
C GLN A 51 -13.40 5.64 3.23
N LEU A 52 -13.87 5.29 4.43
CA LEU A 52 -13.63 6.10 5.63
C LEU A 52 -12.12 6.20 5.93
N LYS A 53 -11.69 7.36 6.43
CA LYS A 53 -10.33 7.56 6.95
C LYS A 53 -10.20 7.09 8.41
N ASP A 54 -10.86 5.98 8.77
CA ASP A 54 -10.96 5.48 10.16
C ASP A 54 -9.58 5.17 10.77
N GLY A 55 -8.63 4.67 9.98
CA GLY A 55 -7.25 4.46 10.42
C GLY A 55 -6.52 5.78 10.75
N VAL A 56 -6.75 6.83 9.95
CA VAL A 56 -6.20 8.18 10.21
C VAL A 56 -6.89 8.80 11.41
N CYS A 57 -8.20 8.63 11.55
CA CYS A 57 -8.97 9.07 12.70
C CYS A 57 -8.51 8.39 14.00
N ARG A 58 -8.25 7.07 13.99
CA ARG A 58 -7.65 6.39 15.15
C ARG A 58 -6.28 6.96 15.51
N GLY A 59 -5.47 7.33 14.52
CA GLY A 59 -4.20 8.02 14.74
C GLY A 59 -4.38 9.39 15.41
N LEU A 60 -5.39 10.16 15.00
CA LEU A 60 -5.78 11.41 15.65
C LEU A 60 -6.21 11.18 17.10
N LEU A 61 -7.09 10.21 17.35
CA LEU A 61 -7.58 9.88 18.69
C LEU A 61 -6.43 9.48 19.63
N LEU A 62 -5.48 8.68 19.14
CA LEU A 62 -4.28 8.32 19.90
C LEU A 62 -3.41 9.55 20.20
N GLN A 63 -3.33 10.51 19.28
CA GLN A 63 -2.60 11.75 19.51
C GLN A 63 -3.29 12.61 20.58
N LEU A 64 -4.62 12.74 20.53
CA LEU A 64 -5.42 13.46 21.53
C LEU A 64 -5.29 12.83 22.94
N GLU A 65 -5.29 11.49 23.03
CA GLU A 65 -5.06 10.76 24.28
C GLU A 65 -3.65 11.01 24.83
N ARG A 66 -2.62 11.01 23.97
CA ARG A 66 -1.23 11.32 24.36
C ARG A 66 -1.06 12.75 24.87
N THR A 67 -1.81 13.69 24.33
CA THR A 67 -1.84 15.08 24.81
C THR A 67 -2.81 15.29 25.97
N GLN A 68 -3.36 14.22 26.55
CA GLN A 68 -4.26 14.24 27.70
C GLN A 68 -5.56 15.04 27.48
N LEU A 69 -5.99 15.22 26.22
CA LEU A 69 -7.22 15.95 25.88
C LEU A 69 -8.46 15.04 25.94
N ILE A 70 -8.28 13.72 25.82
CA ILE A 70 -9.33 12.70 25.90
C ILE A 70 -8.81 11.46 26.61
N THR A 71 -9.72 10.56 27.02
CA THR A 71 -9.40 9.22 27.50
C THR A 71 -10.14 8.18 26.66
N LEU A 72 -9.42 7.34 25.92
CA LEU A 72 -10.03 6.31 25.08
C LEU A 72 -10.42 5.09 25.91
N PRO A 73 -11.43 4.31 25.47
CA PRO A 73 -11.74 3.04 26.10
C PRO A 73 -10.53 2.08 26.06
N PRO A 74 -10.44 1.12 27.00
CA PRO A 74 -9.45 0.05 26.92
C PRO A 74 -9.57 -0.70 25.59
N ARG A 75 -8.49 -1.36 25.19
CA ARG A 75 -8.51 -2.17 23.96
C ARG A 75 -9.34 -3.42 24.20
N ILE A 76 -10.32 -3.68 23.34
CA ILE A 76 -11.14 -4.91 23.39
C ILE A 76 -10.29 -6.15 23.12
N ILE A 77 -9.34 -6.04 22.17
CA ILE A 77 -8.40 -7.09 21.83
C ILE A 77 -7.01 -6.55 22.09
N ASP A 78 -6.29 -7.16 23.03
CA ASP A 78 -4.94 -6.71 23.44
C ASP A 78 -3.83 -7.16 22.46
N ASN A 79 -4.23 -7.85 21.40
CA ASN A 79 -3.30 -8.38 20.42
C ASN A 79 -2.81 -7.24 19.53
N ASN A 80 -1.59 -6.81 19.80
CA ASN A 80 -0.76 -6.16 18.79
C ASN A 80 -0.46 -7.21 17.71
N ASN A 81 -1.45 -7.55 16.85
CA ASN A 81 -1.37 -8.59 15.81
C ASN A 81 -0.14 -8.43 14.91
N ASN A 82 0.52 -7.27 14.93
CA ASN A 82 1.81 -7.03 14.31
C ASN A 82 2.96 -7.87 14.90
N SER A 83 2.96 -8.25 16.18
CA SER A 83 3.96 -9.15 16.76
C SER A 83 3.72 -10.60 16.33
N LEU A 84 2.47 -11.05 16.37
CA LEU A 84 2.07 -12.39 15.89
C LEU A 84 2.28 -12.53 14.37
N ARG A 85 1.88 -11.53 13.57
CA ARG A 85 2.17 -11.50 12.12
C ARG A 85 3.67 -11.44 11.81
N ARG A 86 4.49 -10.82 12.66
CA ARG A 86 5.96 -10.87 12.55
C ARG A 86 6.54 -12.24 12.91
N ARG A 87 5.85 -13.03 13.73
CA ARG A 87 6.24 -14.40 14.12
C ARG A 87 5.77 -15.46 13.13
N ILE A 88 4.87 -15.14 12.20
CA ILE A 88 4.49 -16.09 11.14
C ILE A 88 5.70 -16.25 10.22
N THR A 89 6.34 -17.41 10.32
CA THR A 89 7.34 -17.85 9.35
C THR A 89 6.69 -17.83 7.96
N PRO A 90 7.26 -17.11 6.98
CA PRO A 90 6.75 -17.14 5.62
C PRO A 90 6.68 -18.58 5.13
N ALA A 91 5.65 -18.90 4.34
CA ALA A 91 5.60 -20.20 3.67
C ALA A 91 6.91 -20.43 2.88
N THR A 92 7.57 -21.55 3.14
CA THR A 92 8.69 -22.01 2.35
C THR A 92 8.13 -22.59 1.06
N PHE A 93 8.57 -22.05 -0.07
CA PHE A 93 8.25 -22.60 -1.37
C PHE A 93 9.48 -23.34 -1.88
N ASP A 94 9.31 -24.61 -2.21
CA ASP A 94 10.34 -25.34 -2.92
C ASP A 94 10.20 -25.03 -4.42
N PHE A 95 10.97 -24.05 -4.87
CA PHE A 95 11.05 -23.75 -6.28
C PHE A 95 11.96 -24.81 -6.92
N GLN A 96 11.38 -25.65 -7.77
CA GLN A 96 12.10 -26.57 -8.64
C GLN A 96 12.12 -25.99 -10.07
N PRO A 97 12.91 -24.93 -10.32
CA PRO A 97 12.85 -24.23 -11.59
C PRO A 97 13.54 -25.01 -12.71
N THR A 98 12.88 -25.07 -13.87
CA THR A 98 13.53 -25.49 -15.11
C THR A 98 14.15 -24.27 -15.80
N PRO A 99 15.43 -24.30 -16.20
CA PRO A 99 16.04 -23.26 -17.01
C PRO A 99 15.22 -22.97 -18.28
N LEU A 100 14.93 -21.71 -18.53
CA LEU A 100 14.22 -21.24 -19.72
C LEU A 100 15.13 -20.32 -20.52
N THR A 101 15.74 -20.89 -21.57
CA THR A 101 16.64 -20.18 -22.48
C THR A 101 16.09 -20.30 -23.89
N VAL A 102 15.30 -19.32 -24.30
CA VAL A 102 14.64 -19.26 -25.61
C VAL A 102 14.67 -17.83 -26.15
N SER A 103 14.34 -17.64 -27.42
CA SER A 103 14.16 -16.29 -27.96
C SER A 103 12.83 -15.69 -27.48
N LEU A 104 12.72 -14.35 -27.48
CA LEU A 104 11.49 -13.67 -27.10
C LEU A 104 10.32 -14.03 -28.04
N SER A 105 10.60 -14.29 -29.32
CA SER A 105 9.61 -14.69 -30.32
C SER A 105 9.05 -16.09 -30.12
N ASP A 106 9.76 -16.96 -29.40
CA ASP A 106 9.31 -18.33 -29.11
C ASP A 106 8.42 -18.41 -27.86
N LEU A 107 8.24 -17.29 -27.15
CA LEU A 107 7.38 -17.25 -25.99
C LEU A 107 5.90 -17.23 -26.39
N ALA A 108 5.10 -17.97 -25.62
CA ALA A 108 3.67 -17.73 -25.58
C ALA A 108 3.36 -16.26 -25.20
N PRO A 109 2.18 -15.75 -25.55
CA PRO A 109 1.79 -14.38 -25.22
C PRO A 109 1.98 -14.06 -23.74
N ILE A 110 2.65 -12.93 -23.48
CA ILE A 110 2.89 -12.45 -22.10
C ILE A 110 1.57 -12.04 -21.44
N GLU A 111 1.33 -12.61 -20.27
CA GLU A 111 0.24 -12.28 -19.37
C GLU A 111 0.77 -11.59 -18.10
N LEU A 112 0.18 -10.44 -17.76
CA LEU A 112 0.46 -9.71 -16.53
C LEU A 112 -0.67 -9.98 -15.53
N ARG A 113 -0.45 -10.86 -14.55
CA ARG A 113 -1.45 -11.20 -13.54
C ARG A 113 -1.32 -10.31 -12.32
N GLN A 114 -2.34 -9.50 -12.03
CA GLN A 114 -2.40 -8.72 -10.80
C GLN A 114 -2.76 -9.66 -9.64
N VAL A 115 -1.82 -9.88 -8.71
CA VAL A 115 -1.95 -10.91 -7.65
C VAL A 115 -2.16 -10.34 -6.25
N ARG A 116 -2.52 -9.06 -6.12
CA ARG A 116 -2.71 -8.46 -4.80
C ARG A 116 -4.07 -8.85 -4.26
N ARG A 117 -4.13 -9.26 -3.00
CA ARG A 117 -5.34 -9.81 -2.34
C ARG A 117 -5.88 -11.07 -3.02
N THR A 118 -5.05 -11.79 -3.78
CA THR A 118 -5.36 -13.11 -4.32
C THR A 118 -4.54 -14.18 -3.59
N PRO A 119 -4.90 -15.47 -3.71
CA PRO A 119 -4.10 -16.57 -3.16
C PRO A 119 -2.64 -16.58 -3.65
N GLU A 120 -2.38 -16.09 -4.87
CA GLU A 120 -1.05 -16.03 -5.49
C GLU A 120 -0.15 -14.93 -4.90
N GLU A 121 -0.67 -14.02 -4.07
CA GLU A 121 0.16 -12.98 -3.43
C GLU A 121 1.28 -13.60 -2.57
N LYS A 122 1.03 -14.75 -1.96
CA LYS A 122 2.01 -15.48 -1.15
C LYS A 122 3.19 -15.96 -1.99
N LEU A 123 2.92 -16.47 -3.20
CA LEU A 123 3.91 -16.89 -4.17
C LEU A 123 4.80 -15.71 -4.58
N PHE A 124 4.19 -14.57 -4.94
CA PHE A 124 4.92 -13.34 -5.24
C PHE A 124 5.86 -12.94 -4.10
N ASN A 125 5.35 -12.91 -2.86
CA ASN A 125 6.14 -12.49 -1.70
C ASN A 125 7.33 -13.43 -1.45
N ALA A 126 7.17 -14.74 -1.69
CA ALA A 126 8.23 -15.72 -1.56
C ALA A 126 9.31 -15.55 -2.63
N LEU A 127 8.92 -15.37 -3.90
CA LEU A 127 9.85 -15.16 -5.00
C LEU A 127 10.69 -13.90 -4.81
N ILE A 128 10.07 -12.77 -4.45
CA ILE A 128 10.81 -11.53 -4.15
C ILE A 128 11.73 -11.72 -2.95
N ARG A 129 11.29 -12.43 -1.89
CA ARG A 129 12.12 -12.66 -0.71
C ARG A 129 13.37 -13.47 -1.03
N GLN A 130 13.22 -14.50 -1.86
CA GLN A 130 14.29 -15.45 -2.13
C GLN A 130 15.25 -14.97 -3.21
N TYR A 131 14.76 -14.29 -4.25
CA TYR A 131 15.54 -14.04 -5.46
C TYR A 131 15.80 -12.57 -5.77
N HIS A 132 15.04 -11.63 -5.21
CA HIS A 132 15.34 -10.21 -5.40
C HIS A 132 16.44 -9.78 -4.41
N TYR A 133 17.49 -9.12 -4.88
CA TYR A 133 18.66 -8.73 -4.07
C TYR A 133 18.33 -7.84 -2.86
N LEU A 134 17.28 -7.00 -2.95
CA LEU A 134 16.74 -6.22 -1.81
C LEU A 134 15.75 -6.97 -0.90
N GLY A 135 15.50 -8.25 -1.17
CA GLY A 135 14.49 -9.06 -0.49
C GLY A 135 13.06 -8.48 -0.57
N TYR A 136 12.17 -9.12 0.20
CA TYR A 136 10.78 -8.70 0.33
C TYR A 136 10.60 -7.75 1.51
N CYS A 137 10.11 -6.55 1.21
CA CYS A 137 9.53 -5.64 2.18
C CYS A 137 8.10 -5.32 1.75
N GLN A 138 7.16 -5.28 2.70
CA GLN A 138 5.78 -4.92 2.42
C GLN A 138 5.72 -3.48 1.86
N PRO A 139 5.19 -3.27 0.64
CA PRO A 139 5.05 -1.91 0.12
C PRO A 139 4.15 -1.06 1.02
N VAL A 140 4.57 0.19 1.26
CA VAL A 140 3.83 1.17 2.05
C VAL A 140 2.85 1.91 1.14
N GLY A 141 1.63 2.13 1.63
CA GLY A 141 0.57 2.80 0.87
C GLY A 141 -0.12 1.87 -0.12
N GLU A 142 -0.72 2.47 -1.13
CA GLU A 142 -1.33 1.76 -2.26
C GLU A 142 -0.23 1.10 -3.07
N HIS A 143 -0.49 -0.10 -3.57
CA HIS A 143 0.48 -0.86 -4.33
C HIS A 143 -0.18 -1.92 -5.19
N LEU A 144 0.51 -2.31 -6.25
CA LEU A 144 0.13 -3.42 -7.12
C LEU A 144 1.28 -4.42 -7.16
N LYS A 145 0.92 -5.70 -7.31
CA LYS A 145 1.86 -6.82 -7.44
C LYS A 145 1.49 -7.63 -8.66
N TYR A 146 2.46 -8.02 -9.45
CA TYR A 146 2.26 -8.78 -10.67
C TYR A 146 3.16 -10.00 -10.71
N LEU A 147 2.56 -11.12 -11.12
CA LEU A 147 3.29 -12.26 -11.66
C LEU A 147 3.17 -12.21 -13.18
N VAL A 148 4.29 -12.45 -13.86
CA VAL A 148 4.37 -12.40 -15.33
C VAL A 148 4.50 -13.81 -15.87
N TYR A 149 3.57 -14.21 -16.73
CA TYR A 149 3.55 -15.55 -17.33
C TYR A 149 3.71 -15.49 -18.85
N ALA A 150 4.29 -16.55 -19.42
CA ALA A 150 4.13 -16.92 -20.83
C ALA A 150 3.59 -18.36 -20.86
N GLY A 151 2.28 -18.51 -21.13
CA GLY A 151 1.62 -19.79 -20.95
C GLY A 151 1.68 -20.27 -19.49
N ASP A 152 2.28 -21.43 -19.26
CA ASP A 152 2.51 -22.00 -17.92
C ASP A 152 3.81 -21.52 -17.27
N LYS A 153 4.69 -20.83 -18.01
CA LYS A 153 6.01 -20.42 -17.52
C LYS A 153 5.93 -19.10 -16.78
N LEU A 154 6.26 -19.13 -15.49
CA LEU A 154 6.46 -17.91 -14.71
C LEU A 154 7.82 -17.29 -15.03
N LEU A 155 7.82 -16.02 -15.43
CA LEU A 155 8.99 -15.32 -15.94
C LEU A 155 9.55 -14.28 -14.97
N ALA A 156 8.66 -13.47 -14.39
CA ALA A 156 9.05 -12.27 -13.66
C ALA A 156 8.01 -11.84 -12.63
N CYS A 157 8.43 -10.92 -11.76
CA CYS A 157 7.61 -10.26 -10.75
C CYS A 157 7.77 -8.74 -10.85
N PHE A 158 6.67 -8.00 -10.77
CA PHE A 158 6.67 -6.54 -10.58
C PHE A 158 5.93 -6.16 -9.31
N SER A 159 6.44 -5.17 -8.59
CA SER A 159 5.62 -4.38 -7.66
C SER A 159 5.72 -2.90 -7.94
N PHE A 160 4.59 -2.23 -7.79
CA PHE A 160 4.48 -0.79 -7.82
C PHE A 160 3.89 -0.31 -6.50
N SER A 161 4.34 0.82 -5.97
CA SER A 161 3.83 1.41 -4.74
C SER A 161 3.59 2.91 -4.88
N SER A 162 2.78 3.48 -3.99
CA SER A 162 2.61 4.93 -3.88
C SER A 162 3.97 5.62 -3.79
N ALA A 163 4.07 6.81 -4.39
CA ALA A 163 5.29 7.59 -4.33
C ALA A 163 5.64 7.99 -2.88
N PRO A 164 6.91 7.86 -2.49
CA PRO A 164 7.40 8.40 -1.23
C PRO A 164 7.29 9.94 -1.21
N TYR A 165 7.18 10.50 0.00
CA TYR A 165 6.89 11.92 0.20
C TYR A 165 7.89 12.86 -0.49
N ALA A 166 9.18 12.64 -0.30
CA ALA A 166 10.26 13.45 -0.86
C ALA A 166 11.36 12.56 -1.44
N ILE A 167 11.70 12.78 -2.70
CA ILE A 167 12.86 12.19 -3.36
C ILE A 167 13.40 13.25 -4.32
N ASP A 168 14.60 13.76 -4.03
CA ASP A 168 15.19 14.87 -4.77
C ASP A 168 15.37 14.56 -6.25
N CYS A 169 15.80 13.34 -6.62
CA CYS A 169 16.01 13.01 -8.03
C CYS A 169 14.71 13.04 -8.86
N ARG A 170 13.59 12.59 -8.29
CA ARG A 170 12.27 12.69 -8.92
C ARG A 170 11.80 14.14 -8.93
N ASP A 171 11.86 14.80 -7.78
CA ASP A 171 11.31 16.13 -7.59
C ASP A 171 12.02 17.15 -8.51
N ASN A 172 13.34 17.02 -8.66
CA ASN A 172 14.13 17.82 -9.62
C ASN A 172 13.80 17.48 -11.08
N PHE A 173 13.64 16.21 -11.43
CA PHE A 173 13.29 15.80 -12.80
C PHE A 173 11.91 16.31 -13.23
N LEU A 174 10.92 16.25 -12.33
CA LEU A 174 9.56 16.73 -12.61
C LEU A 174 9.46 18.26 -12.56
N GLY A 175 10.41 18.95 -11.89
CA GLY A 175 10.41 20.40 -11.73
C GLY A 175 9.19 20.94 -10.96
N TRP A 176 8.55 20.10 -10.14
CA TRP A 176 7.36 20.49 -9.39
C TRP A 176 7.70 21.42 -8.23
N SER A 177 6.91 22.47 -8.04
CA SER A 177 6.93 23.23 -6.79
C SER A 177 6.50 22.35 -5.61
N SER A 178 6.77 22.81 -4.37
CA SER A 178 6.31 22.10 -3.17
C SER A 178 4.80 21.88 -3.14
N GLU A 179 4.02 22.86 -3.60
CA GLU A 179 2.56 22.82 -3.69
C GLU A 179 2.10 21.85 -4.79
N ALA A 180 2.73 21.90 -5.97
CA ALA A 180 2.43 20.99 -7.07
C ALA A 180 2.74 19.54 -6.69
N ARG A 181 3.88 19.29 -6.04
CA ARG A 181 4.23 17.98 -5.51
C ARG A 181 3.21 17.49 -4.49
N GLU A 182 2.82 18.33 -3.54
CA GLU A 182 1.83 17.94 -2.54
C GLU A 182 0.49 17.59 -3.17
N ARG A 183 0.07 18.35 -4.18
CA ARG A 183 -1.17 18.11 -4.92
C ARG A 183 -1.12 16.86 -5.78
N ASN A 184 -0.02 16.63 -6.49
CA ASN A 184 0.05 15.65 -7.58
C ASN A 184 0.76 14.34 -7.22
N ARG A 185 1.46 14.25 -6.08
CA ARG A 185 2.23 13.06 -5.70
C ARG A 185 1.41 11.76 -5.68
N HIS A 186 0.12 11.84 -5.36
CA HIS A 186 -0.77 10.67 -5.35
C HIS A 186 -0.97 10.05 -6.75
N LEU A 187 -0.68 10.80 -7.83
CA LEU A 187 -0.75 10.33 -9.21
C LEU A 187 0.51 9.55 -9.65
N LEU A 188 1.50 9.40 -8.77
CA LEU A 188 2.76 8.74 -9.08
C LEU A 188 2.83 7.34 -8.46
N ALA A 189 3.18 6.36 -9.30
CA ALA A 189 3.50 5.00 -8.90
C ALA A 189 4.99 4.71 -9.12
N TYR A 190 5.64 4.10 -8.12
CA TYR A 190 7.05 3.73 -8.15
C TYR A 190 7.22 2.25 -8.37
N ASN A 191 8.08 1.84 -9.30
CA ASN A 191 8.44 0.44 -9.43
C ASN A 191 9.34 0.02 -8.25
N SER A 192 8.73 -0.51 -7.20
CA SER A 192 9.42 -0.87 -5.95
C SER A 192 10.24 -2.15 -6.05
N ARG A 193 9.83 -3.11 -6.89
CA ARG A 193 10.59 -4.33 -7.18
C ARG A 193 10.37 -4.74 -8.62
N PHE A 194 11.44 -5.13 -9.28
CA PHE A 194 11.42 -5.79 -10.58
C PHE A 194 12.38 -6.97 -10.53
N LEU A 195 11.86 -8.17 -10.75
CA LEU A 195 12.62 -9.42 -10.73
C LEU A 195 12.30 -10.20 -11.99
N ILE A 196 13.31 -10.47 -12.82
CA ILE A 196 13.27 -11.61 -13.74
C ILE A 196 13.84 -12.80 -12.99
N LEU A 197 13.17 -13.95 -13.09
CA LEU A 197 13.56 -15.11 -12.30
C LEU A 197 14.93 -15.64 -12.73
N PRO A 198 15.78 -16.12 -11.80
CA PRO A 198 17.17 -16.46 -12.09
C PRO A 198 17.38 -17.53 -13.18
N TRP A 199 16.39 -18.38 -13.38
CA TRP A 199 16.40 -19.43 -14.39
C TRP A 199 15.89 -18.98 -15.76
N VAL A 200 15.45 -17.73 -15.90
CA VAL A 200 14.92 -17.17 -17.16
C VAL A 200 16.02 -16.37 -17.84
N ARG A 201 16.49 -16.88 -18.99
CA ARG A 201 17.55 -16.29 -19.82
C ARG A 201 17.01 -16.04 -21.22
N ILE A 202 16.28 -14.94 -21.37
CA ILE A 202 15.64 -14.56 -22.62
C ILE A 202 16.15 -13.17 -23.01
N PRO A 203 16.88 -13.04 -24.13
CA PRO A 203 17.34 -11.75 -24.64
C PRO A 203 16.18 -10.77 -24.79
N HIS A 204 16.39 -9.51 -24.38
CA HIS A 204 15.42 -8.40 -24.51
C HIS A 204 14.13 -8.53 -23.68
N LEU A 205 14.00 -9.56 -22.82
CA LEU A 205 12.82 -9.74 -22.00
C LEU A 205 12.55 -8.54 -21.07
N ALA A 206 13.60 -8.00 -20.43
CA ALA A 206 13.44 -6.91 -19.46
C ALA A 206 12.77 -5.67 -20.07
N SER A 207 13.28 -5.18 -21.20
CA SER A 207 12.71 -4.02 -21.90
C SER A 207 11.32 -4.31 -22.45
N HIS A 208 11.08 -5.51 -22.97
CA HIS A 208 9.75 -5.93 -23.42
C HIS A 208 8.72 -5.87 -22.27
N LEU A 209 9.05 -6.45 -21.12
CA LEU A 209 8.17 -6.46 -19.94
C LEU A 209 7.93 -5.04 -19.39
N LEU A 210 8.97 -4.21 -19.32
CA LEU A 210 8.85 -2.80 -18.89
C LEU A 210 7.93 -1.99 -19.83
N SER A 211 8.01 -2.22 -21.14
CA SER A 211 7.12 -1.58 -22.12
C SER A 211 5.66 -2.04 -21.98
N ARG A 212 5.43 -3.31 -21.64
CA ARG A 212 4.08 -3.86 -21.44
C ARG A 212 3.45 -3.34 -20.15
N ILE A 213 4.19 -3.36 -19.04
CA ILE A 213 3.66 -2.94 -17.74
C ILE A 213 3.39 -1.44 -17.69
N SER A 214 4.20 -0.60 -18.37
CA SER A 214 3.96 0.85 -18.42
C SER A 214 2.63 1.22 -19.09
N LYS A 215 2.15 0.41 -20.04
CA LYS A 215 0.84 0.57 -20.71
C LYS A 215 -0.33 0.05 -19.88
N THR A 216 -0.06 -0.77 -18.86
CA THR A 216 -1.10 -1.47 -18.07
C THR A 216 -1.30 -0.80 -16.71
N ILE A 217 -0.22 -0.36 -16.07
CA ILE A 217 -0.20 0.01 -14.66
C ILE A 217 -1.17 1.13 -14.31
N SER A 218 -1.33 2.12 -15.18
CA SER A 218 -2.23 3.25 -14.94
C SER A 218 -3.68 2.78 -14.81
N LEU A 219 -4.18 2.01 -15.78
CA LEU A 219 -5.56 1.51 -15.78
C LEU A 219 -5.84 0.61 -14.57
N ASP A 220 -4.91 -0.28 -14.22
CA ASP A 220 -5.06 -1.13 -13.04
C ASP A 220 -5.04 -0.33 -11.75
N TRP A 221 -4.23 0.73 -11.66
CA TRP A 221 -4.20 1.62 -10.51
C TRP A 221 -5.54 2.33 -10.33
N GLN A 222 -6.08 2.90 -11.41
CA GLN A 222 -7.39 3.55 -11.41
C GLN A 222 -8.50 2.55 -11.03
N ARG A 223 -8.47 1.32 -11.57
CA ARG A 223 -9.45 0.28 -11.26
C ARG A 223 -9.45 -0.12 -9.78
N VAL A 224 -8.26 -0.24 -9.17
CA VAL A 224 -8.12 -0.73 -7.80
C VAL A 224 -8.27 0.37 -6.75
N TYR A 225 -7.83 1.59 -7.06
CA TYR A 225 -7.71 2.68 -6.09
C TYR A 225 -8.56 3.91 -6.39
N HIS A 226 -9.18 4.00 -7.57
CA HIS A 226 -10.07 5.09 -7.98
C HIS A 226 -9.40 6.47 -7.98
N HIS A 227 -8.13 6.52 -8.42
CA HIS A 227 -7.46 7.77 -8.82
C HIS A 227 -7.69 8.07 -10.29
#